data_AF-A0A0I9UD00-F1
#
_entry.id   AF-A0A0I9UD00-F1
#
_cell.length_a   1.000
_cell.length_b   1.000
_cell.length_c   1.000
_cell.angle_alpha   90.00
_cell.angle_beta   90.00
_cell.angle_gamma   90.00
#
_symmetry.space_group_name_H-M   'P 1'
#
loop_
_entity.id
_entity.type
_entity.pdbx_description
1 polymer ?
#
loop_
_entity_poly.entity_id
_entity_poly.type
_entity_poly.pdbx_seq_one_letter_code
_entity_poly.pdbx_strand_id
1 'polypeptide(L)'
;MSYVLFTVPQALELAAARVRRFSERVVSATAEPETQAITAVVAPGLDADSKRAAAYLVRYAQQYRQTIAAAAATLDEFALALDAGANKYATAEADNITALSYESSQ
;
A
#
# COMPACT_ATOMS: atom_id res chain seq x y z
N MET A 1 -27.06 19.22 16.25
CA MET A 1 -25.97 19.55 15.32
C MET A 1 -24.93 18.45 15.42
N SER A 2 -24.52 17.92 14.27
CA SER A 2 -23.85 16.62 14.12
C SER A 2 -22.34 16.71 14.40
N TYR A 3 -21.84 15.91 15.35
CA TYR A 3 -20.43 15.81 15.77
C TYR A 3 -19.54 15.02 14.77
N VAL A 4 -19.76 15.18 13.45
CA VAL A 4 -19.16 14.28 12.43
C VAL A 4 -18.01 14.90 11.64
N LEU A 5 -17.66 16.16 11.86
CA LEU A 5 -16.64 16.84 11.03
C LEU A 5 -15.20 16.50 11.48
N PHE A 6 -14.82 16.79 12.72
CA PHE A 6 -13.43 16.67 13.21
C PHE A 6 -12.82 15.26 13.33
N THR A 7 -13.47 14.18 12.88
CA THR A 7 -12.89 12.81 12.95
C THR A 7 -12.54 12.23 11.58
N VAL A 8 -13.03 12.84 10.50
CA VAL A 8 -12.81 12.33 9.13
C VAL A 8 -11.35 12.50 8.70
N PRO A 9 -10.69 13.66 8.87
CA PRO A 9 -9.26 13.80 8.52
C PRO A 9 -8.37 12.78 9.24
N GLN A 10 -8.56 12.60 10.55
CA GLN A 10 -7.78 11.68 11.38
C GLN A 10 -8.04 10.22 11.03
N ALA A 11 -9.29 9.88 10.65
CA ALA A 11 -9.60 8.54 10.16
C ALA A 11 -8.89 8.24 8.84
N LEU A 12 -8.80 9.22 7.93
CA LEU A 12 -8.10 9.11 6.66
C LEU A 12 -6.57 8.98 6.87
N GLU A 13 -5.98 9.78 7.75
CA GLU A 13 -4.57 9.67 8.13
C GLU A 13 -4.25 8.30 8.75
N LEU A 14 -5.12 7.81 9.65
CA LEU A 14 -4.96 6.49 10.26
C LEU A 14 -5.07 5.38 9.21
N ALA A 15 -5.99 5.52 8.25
CA ALA A 15 -6.11 4.58 7.13
C ALA A 15 -4.83 4.59 6.27
N ALA A 16 -4.31 5.77 5.92
CA ALA A 16 -3.06 5.90 5.17
C ALA A 16 -1.88 5.24 5.89
N ALA A 17 -1.75 5.47 7.21
CA ALA A 17 -0.71 4.85 8.03
C ALA A 17 -0.82 3.31 8.09
N ARG A 18 -2.05 2.77 8.06
CA ARG A 18 -2.27 1.31 8.01
C ARG A 18 -1.90 0.73 6.65
N VAL A 19 -2.26 1.43 5.56
CA VAL A 19 -1.92 1.03 4.19
C VAL A 19 -0.41 0.99 4.00
N ARG A 20 0.32 1.99 4.49
CA ARG A 20 1.80 2.01 4.48
C ARG A 20 2.41 0.82 5.21
N ARG A 21 1.98 0.55 6.44
CA ARG A 21 2.45 -0.62 7.20
C ARG A 21 2.15 -1.94 6.48
N PHE A 22 1.04 -2.02 5.76
CA PHE A 22 0.72 -3.19 4.95
C PHE A 22 1.66 -3.31 3.74
N SER A 23 1.91 -2.20 3.02
CA SER A 23 2.89 -2.12 1.93
C SER A 23 4.28 -2.57 2.40
N GLU A 24 4.77 -2.03 3.53
CA GLU A 24 6.05 -2.39 4.14
C GLU A 24 6.15 -3.89 4.46
N ARG A 25 5.09 -4.48 5.03
CA ARG A 25 5.04 -5.93 5.33
C ARG A 25 5.11 -6.76 4.06
N VAL A 26 4.37 -6.36 3.03
CA VAL A 26 4.32 -7.04 1.74
C VAL A 26 5.70 -7.01 1.07
N VAL A 27 6.38 -5.86 1.08
CA VAL A 27 7.76 -5.73 0.56
C VAL A 27 8.73 -6.57 1.38
N SER A 28 8.65 -6.50 2.71
CA SER A 28 9.54 -7.24 3.62
C SER A 28 9.48 -8.75 3.39
N ALA A 29 8.28 -9.31 3.23
CA ALA A 29 8.08 -10.73 2.93
C ALA A 29 8.80 -11.16 1.64
N THR A 30 8.92 -10.27 0.65
CA THR A 30 9.64 -10.57 -0.60
C THR A 30 11.15 -10.39 -0.53
N ALA A 31 11.65 -9.71 0.50
CA ALA A 31 13.08 -9.57 0.78
C ALA A 31 13.63 -10.73 1.63
N GLU A 32 12.75 -11.56 2.20
CA GLU A 32 13.16 -12.68 3.05
C GLU A 32 13.93 -13.75 2.28
N PRO A 33 14.89 -14.45 2.93
CA PRO A 33 15.69 -15.51 2.33
C PRO A 33 14.86 -16.62 1.67
N GLU A 34 13.67 -16.88 2.19
CA GLU A 34 12.71 -17.86 1.67
C GLU A 34 12.23 -17.49 0.26
N THR A 35 12.00 -16.20 0.00
CA THR A 35 11.66 -15.69 -1.34
C THR A 35 12.85 -15.76 -2.28
N GLN A 36 14.07 -15.69 -1.74
CA GLN A 36 15.29 -15.89 -2.52
C GLN A 36 15.44 -17.37 -2.95
N ALA A 37 15.09 -18.31 -2.07
CA ALA A 37 15.13 -19.75 -2.34
C ALA A 37 14.21 -20.15 -3.51
N ILE A 38 13.01 -19.57 -3.63
CA ILE A 38 12.10 -19.87 -4.74
C ILE A 38 12.59 -19.34 -6.10
N THR A 39 13.52 -18.37 -6.11
CA THR A 39 14.17 -17.90 -7.35
C THR A 39 15.43 -18.68 -7.74
N ALA A 40 15.93 -19.55 -6.85
CA ALA A 40 17.14 -20.32 -7.02
C ALA A 40 16.88 -21.83 -7.18
N VAL A 41 15.66 -22.21 -7.62
CA VAL A 41 15.27 -23.61 -7.78
C VAL A 41 16.14 -24.29 -8.83
N VAL A 42 16.80 -25.38 -8.43
CA VAL A 42 17.61 -26.24 -9.29
C VAL A 42 16.83 -27.51 -9.63
N ALA A 43 17.05 -28.03 -10.84
CA ALA A 43 16.43 -29.27 -11.29
C ALA A 43 16.86 -30.45 -10.38
N PRO A 44 15.91 -31.26 -9.87
CA PRO A 44 16.23 -32.41 -9.02
C PRO A 44 16.91 -33.57 -9.80
N GLY A 45 16.78 -33.58 -11.13
CA GLY A 45 17.36 -34.57 -12.02
C GLY A 45 17.88 -33.96 -13.33
N LEU A 46 18.66 -34.74 -14.08
CA LEU A 46 19.21 -34.33 -15.38
C LEU A 46 18.19 -34.45 -16.53
N ASP A 47 17.06 -35.08 -16.28
CA ASP A 47 15.98 -35.28 -17.24
C ASP A 47 15.31 -33.96 -17.65
N ALA A 48 14.64 -34.00 -18.80
CA ALA A 48 14.01 -32.82 -19.38
C ALA A 48 12.87 -32.27 -18.51
N ASP A 49 12.14 -33.14 -17.80
CA ASP A 49 11.00 -32.75 -16.98
C ASP A 49 11.44 -32.01 -15.71
N SER A 50 12.48 -32.51 -15.04
CA SER A 50 13.12 -31.85 -13.90
C SER A 50 13.65 -30.46 -14.27
N LYS A 51 14.31 -30.33 -15.42
CA LYS A 51 14.80 -29.03 -15.93
C LYS A 51 13.65 -28.08 -16.25
N ARG A 52 12.58 -28.58 -16.87
CA ARG A 52 11.39 -27.78 -17.19
C ARG A 52 10.68 -27.31 -15.93
N ALA A 53 10.54 -28.17 -14.92
CA ALA A 53 9.93 -27.83 -13.64
C ALA A 53 10.72 -26.72 -12.92
N ALA A 54 12.05 -26.86 -12.84
CA ALA A 54 12.91 -25.83 -12.24
C ALA A 54 12.79 -24.49 -12.99
N ALA A 55 12.87 -24.50 -14.32
CA ALA A 55 12.72 -23.28 -15.12
C ALA A 55 11.34 -22.61 -14.94
N TYR A 56 10.27 -23.41 -14.85
CA TYR A 56 8.93 -22.90 -14.59
C TYR A 56 8.83 -22.24 -13.21
N LEU A 57 9.35 -22.88 -12.16
CA LEU A 57 9.31 -22.36 -10.80
C LEU A 57 10.10 -21.07 -10.66
N VAL A 58 11.30 -20.98 -11.25
CA VAL A 58 12.10 -19.74 -11.28
C VAL A 58 11.33 -18.61 -11.96
N ARG A 59 10.72 -18.86 -13.12
CA ARG A 59 9.91 -17.86 -13.83
C ARG A 59 8.71 -17.42 -12.98
N TYR A 60 8.02 -18.36 -12.34
CA TYR A 60 6.86 -18.07 -11.51
C TYR A 60 7.25 -17.23 -10.28
N ALA A 61 8.40 -17.54 -9.64
CA ALA A 61 8.93 -16.75 -8.55
C ALA A 61 9.30 -15.32 -8.98
N GLN A 62 9.84 -15.13 -10.18
CA GLN A 62 10.09 -13.79 -10.73
C GLN A 62 8.79 -13.01 -10.95
N GLN A 63 7.76 -13.66 -11.51
CA GLN A 63 6.43 -13.06 -11.68
C GLN A 63 5.79 -12.70 -10.34
N TYR A 64 5.93 -13.54 -9.32
CA TYR A 64 5.49 -13.26 -7.97
C TYR A 64 6.14 -11.97 -7.44
N ARG A 65 7.47 -11.83 -7.54
CA ARG A 65 8.18 -10.61 -7.10
C ARG A 65 7.72 -9.35 -7.83
N GLN A 66 7.51 -9.44 -9.15
CA GLN A 66 6.99 -8.32 -9.94
C GLN A 66 5.57 -7.93 -9.52
N THR A 67 4.71 -8.91 -9.27
CA THR A 67 3.33 -8.70 -8.84
C THR A 67 3.28 -8.02 -7.48
N ILE A 68 4.12 -8.46 -6.53
CA ILE A 68 4.21 -7.84 -5.22
C ILE A 68 4.76 -6.42 -5.29
N ALA A 69 5.78 -6.17 -6.12
CA ALA A 69 6.29 -4.81 -6.32
C ALA A 69 5.22 -3.86 -6.89
N ALA A 70 4.43 -4.34 -7.86
CA ALA A 70 3.32 -3.57 -8.41
C ALA A 70 2.23 -3.30 -7.35
N ALA A 71 1.89 -4.30 -6.54
CA ALA A 71 0.93 -4.15 -5.46
C ALA A 71 1.40 -3.13 -4.40
N ALA A 72 2.68 -3.17 -4.01
CA ALA A 72 3.26 -2.20 -3.08
C ALA A 72 3.17 -0.77 -3.63
N ALA A 73 3.49 -0.56 -4.92
CA ALA A 73 3.36 0.75 -5.55
C ALA A 73 1.90 1.26 -5.54
N THR A 74 0.93 0.39 -5.84
CA THR A 74 -0.50 0.75 -5.77
C THR A 74 -0.93 1.10 -4.33
N LEU A 75 -0.43 0.38 -3.33
CA LEU A 75 -0.73 0.69 -1.92
C LEU A 75 -0.13 2.04 -1.49
N ASP A 76 1.08 2.35 -1.93
CA ASP A 76 1.73 3.62 -1.64
C ASP A 76 0.97 4.80 -2.28
N GLU A 77 0.54 4.66 -3.53
CA GLU A 77 -0.34 5.63 -4.22
C GLU A 77 -1.67 5.80 -3.47
N PHE A 78 -2.26 4.71 -3.00
CA PHE A 78 -3.50 4.77 -2.23
C PHE A 78 -3.31 5.51 -0.90
N ALA A 79 -2.21 5.28 -0.19
CA ALA A 79 -1.90 6.02 1.03
C ALA A 79 -1.72 7.53 0.77
N LEU A 80 -1.08 7.91 -0.35
CA LEU A 80 -0.96 9.30 -0.77
C LEU A 80 -2.33 9.94 -1.06
N ALA A 81 -3.23 9.20 -1.72
CA ALA A 81 -4.59 9.68 -1.98
C ALA A 81 -5.39 9.91 -0.70
N LEU A 82 -5.23 9.03 0.30
CA LEU A 82 -5.86 9.18 1.62
C LEU A 82 -5.35 10.42 2.38
N ASP A 83 -4.04 10.66 2.39
CA ASP A 83 -3.46 11.87 3.00
C ASP A 83 -3.92 13.15 2.28
N ALA A 84 -3.97 13.12 0.94
CA ALA A 84 -4.49 14.25 0.17
C ALA A 84 -5.97 14.51 0.49
N GLY A 85 -6.76 13.45 0.69
CA GLY A 85 -8.14 13.54 1.14
C GLY A 85 -8.27 14.16 2.53
N ALA A 86 -7.44 13.72 3.49
CA ALA A 86 -7.39 14.26 4.85
C ALA A 86 -7.09 15.77 4.84
N ASN A 87 -6.06 16.18 4.10
CA ASN A 87 -5.65 17.58 4.01
C ASN A 87 -6.73 18.46 3.37
N LYS A 88 -7.39 17.98 2.30
CA LYS A 88 -8.50 18.71 1.66
C LYS A 88 -9.68 18.89 2.61
N TYR A 89 -10.06 17.83 3.33
CA TYR A 89 -11.15 17.92 4.30
C TYR A 89 -10.82 18.87 5.46
N ALA A 90 -9.61 18.77 6.03
CA ALA A 90 -9.18 19.64 7.12
C ALA A 90 -9.14 21.13 6.68
N THR A 91 -8.70 21.40 5.45
CA THR A 91 -8.70 22.77 4.89
C THR A 91 -10.13 23.29 4.75
N ALA A 92 -11.04 22.49 4.20
CA ALA A 92 -12.45 22.87 4.06
C ALA A 92 -13.13 23.13 5.42
N GLU A 93 -12.80 22.36 6.45
CA GLU A 93 -13.28 22.60 7.81
C GLU A 93 -12.78 23.93 8.38
N ALA A 94 -11.48 24.23 8.22
CA ALA A 94 -10.90 25.49 8.65
C ALA A 94 -11.51 26.71 7.94
N ASP A 95 -11.73 26.60 6.63
CA ASP A 95 -12.37 27.64 5.82
C ASP A 95 -13.83 27.89 6.28
N ASN A 96 -14.59 26.82 6.56
CA ASN A 96 -15.96 26.93 7.05
C ASN A 96 -16.04 27.57 8.44
N ILE A 97 -15.13 27.22 9.37
CA ILE A 97 -15.07 27.85 10.70
C ILE A 97 -14.76 29.36 10.55
N THR A 98 -13.84 29.70 9.65
CA THR A 98 -13.48 31.09 9.36
C THR A 98 -14.67 31.87 8.81
N ALA A 99 -15.38 31.32 7.82
CA ALA A 99 -16.57 31.96 7.24
C ALA A 99 -17.67 32.22 8.28
N LEU A 100 -17.98 31.23 9.14
CA LEU A 100 -18.98 31.37 10.21
C LEU A 100 -18.61 32.44 11.24
N SER A 101 -17.31 32.63 11.52
CA SER A 101 -16.83 33.66 12.44
C SER A 101 -17.05 35.09 11.90
N TYR A 102 -16.96 35.26 10.58
CA TYR A 102 -17.25 36.53 9.92
C TYR A 102 -18.75 36.83 9.88
N GLU A 103 -19.60 35.83 9.61
CA GLU A 103 -21.06 35.99 9.61
C GLU A 103 -21.62 36.32 11.01
N SER A 104 -21.04 35.74 12.07
CA SER A 104 -21.49 35.99 13.46
C SER A 104 -21.03 37.35 14.01
N SER A 105 -20.16 38.06 13.30
CA SER A 105 -19.60 39.36 13.70
C SER A 105 -20.27 40.56 13.00
N GLN A 106 -21.29 40.32 12.17
CA GLN A 106 -22.14 41.33 11.54
C GLN A 106 -23.52 41.37 12.21
#